data_AF-A0A816E3U3-F1
#
_entry.id   AF-A0A816E3U3-F1
#
_cell.length_a   1.000
_cell.length_b   1.000
_cell.length_c   1.000
_cell.angle_alpha   90.00
_cell.angle_beta   90.00
_cell.angle_gamma   90.00
#
_symmetry.space_group_name_H-M   'P 1'
#
loop_
_entity.id
_entity.type
_entity.pdbx_description
1 polymer ?
#
loop_
_entity_poly.entity_id
_entity_poly.type
_entity_poly.pdbx_seq_one_letter_code
_entity_poly.pdbx_strand_id
1 'polypeptide(L)'
;LVSILQEGTTETYMEFFGKDFVRYFTNYGYDKILRVAGRQFRDFLRSIDQLHDSNRYSFPKMNSPVFHVTEEDENGVILHYKSKRRGWTAFTIGILKECAIKLFNVDIIVTIQADESSDE
;
A
#
# COMPACT_ATOMS: atom_id res chain seq x y z
N LEU A 1 -2.91 -3.43 -20.59
CA LEU A 1 -1.85 -2.62 -21.25
C LEU A 1 -2.45 -1.64 -22.25
N VAL A 2 -3.19 -2.10 -23.27
CA VAL A 2 -3.82 -1.22 -24.27
C VAL A 2 -4.85 -0.24 -23.68
N SER A 3 -5.59 -0.63 -22.63
CA SER A 3 -6.60 0.22 -21.97
C SER A 3 -6.04 1.31 -21.05
N ILE A 4 -4.75 1.25 -20.70
CA ILE A 4 -4.13 2.19 -19.75
C ILE A 4 -3.50 3.37 -20.52
N LEU A 5 -3.08 3.15 -21.77
CA LEU A 5 -2.51 4.19 -22.64
C LEU A 5 -3.58 5.12 -23.26
N GLN A 6 -4.86 4.89 -22.99
CA GLN A 6 -5.95 5.79 -23.37
C GLN A 6 -6.45 6.51 -22.12
N GLU A 7 -6.20 7.83 -22.06
CA GLU A 7 -6.89 8.80 -21.19
C GLU A 7 -6.87 8.53 -19.67
N GLY A 8 -5.73 8.08 -19.11
CA GLY A 8 -5.53 8.02 -17.65
C GLY A 8 -4.99 9.32 -17.04
N THR A 9 -5.39 9.67 -15.82
CA THR A 9 -4.67 10.68 -15.01
C THR A 9 -3.43 10.06 -14.36
N THR A 10 -2.50 10.89 -13.89
CA THR A 10 -1.30 10.45 -13.16
C THR A 10 -1.63 9.51 -12.00
N GLU A 11 -2.72 9.78 -11.28
CA GLU A 11 -3.21 8.98 -10.16
C GLU A 11 -3.64 7.59 -10.63
N THR A 12 -4.35 7.49 -11.75
CA THR A 12 -4.76 6.20 -12.34
C THR A 12 -3.55 5.34 -12.69
N TYR A 13 -2.52 5.92 -13.30
CA TYR A 13 -1.29 5.21 -13.60
C TYR A 13 -0.54 4.81 -12.33
N MET A 14 -0.45 5.69 -11.34
CA MET A 14 0.21 5.40 -10.07
C MET A 14 -0.50 4.29 -9.29
N GLU A 15 -1.84 4.30 -9.23
CA GLU A 15 -2.61 3.22 -8.63
C GLU A 15 -2.37 1.90 -9.38
N PHE A 16 -2.39 1.92 -10.71
CA PHE A 16 -2.09 0.73 -11.51
C PHE A 16 -0.67 0.21 -11.22
N PHE A 17 0.32 1.10 -11.19
CA PHE A 17 1.71 0.73 -10.90
C PHE A 17 1.86 0.16 -9.49
N GLY A 18 1.11 0.68 -8.50
CA GLY A 18 1.06 0.12 -7.15
C GLY A 18 0.54 -1.32 -7.13
N LYS A 19 -0.53 -1.59 -7.87
CA LYS A 19 -1.08 -2.95 -8.01
C LYS A 19 -0.07 -3.88 -8.70
N ASP A 20 0.52 -3.42 -9.80
CA ASP A 20 1.48 -4.21 -10.55
C ASP A 20 2.76 -4.50 -9.75
N PHE A 21 3.20 -3.56 -8.92
CA PHE A 21 4.32 -3.76 -8.00
C PHE A 21 4.08 -4.93 -7.04
N VAL A 22 2.88 -5.04 -6.47
CA VAL A 22 2.50 -6.17 -5.61
C VAL A 22 2.47 -7.49 -6.38
N ARG A 23 1.88 -7.49 -7.58
CA ARG A 23 1.87 -8.68 -8.45
C ARG A 23 3.27 -9.12 -8.82
N TYR A 24 4.15 -8.17 -9.10
CA TYR A 24 5.54 -8.42 -9.44
C TYR A 24 6.25 -9.13 -8.29
N PHE A 25 6.36 -8.53 -7.10
CA PHE A 25 7.15 -9.15 -6.02
C PHE A 25 6.50 -10.42 -5.46
N THR A 26 5.16 -10.56 -5.50
CA THR A 26 4.50 -11.80 -5.05
C THR A 26 4.89 -12.99 -5.94
N ASN A 27 5.10 -12.78 -7.23
CA ASN A 27 5.62 -13.81 -8.14
C ASN A 27 7.06 -14.25 -7.82
N TYR A 28 7.84 -13.43 -7.10
CA TYR A 28 9.20 -13.76 -6.65
C TYR A 28 9.23 -14.41 -5.25
N GLY A 29 8.08 -14.80 -4.70
CA GLY A 29 7.99 -15.55 -3.43
C GLY A 29 7.95 -14.68 -2.17
N TYR A 30 7.79 -13.36 -2.31
CA TYR A 30 7.57 -12.45 -1.17
C TYR A 30 6.16 -12.59 -0.57
N ASP A 31 5.24 -13.28 -1.26
CA ASP A 31 3.90 -13.60 -0.75
C ASP A 31 3.95 -14.31 0.61
N LYS A 32 4.92 -15.21 0.81
CA LYS A 32 5.12 -15.91 2.10
C LYS A 32 5.46 -14.94 3.23
N ILE A 33 6.37 -14.00 2.98
CA ILE A 33 6.79 -13.01 3.98
C ILE A 33 5.62 -12.09 4.33
N LEU A 34 4.84 -11.70 3.31
CA LEU A 34 3.70 -10.79 3.50
C LEU A 34 2.52 -11.47 4.19
N ARG A 35 2.32 -12.78 3.97
CA ARG A 35 1.30 -13.56 4.70
C ARG A 35 1.66 -13.77 6.17
N VAL A 36 2.94 -13.79 6.53
CA VAL A 36 3.35 -13.86 7.95
C VAL A 36 3.01 -12.58 8.69
N ALA A 37 2.88 -11.46 7.97
CA ALA A 37 2.64 -10.15 8.55
C ALA A 37 1.22 -9.96 9.12
N GLY A 38 0.26 -10.83 8.80
CA GLY A 38 -1.07 -10.78 9.41
C GLY A 38 -1.98 -11.94 8.99
N ARG A 39 -2.96 -12.30 9.84
CA ARG A 39 -4.00 -13.28 9.46
C ARG A 39 -5.17 -12.60 8.75
N GLN A 40 -5.48 -11.39 9.17
CA GLN A 40 -6.49 -10.53 8.56
C GLN A 40 -5.82 -9.28 7.96
N PHE A 41 -6.49 -8.64 7.01
CA PHE A 41 -5.95 -7.45 6.35
C PHE A 41 -5.63 -6.32 7.35
N ARG A 42 -6.42 -6.16 8.41
CA ARG A 42 -6.14 -5.19 9.49
C ARG A 42 -4.81 -5.46 10.21
N ASP A 43 -4.45 -6.74 10.41
CA ASP A 43 -3.24 -7.12 11.11
C ASP A 43 -2.05 -6.79 10.23
N PHE A 44 -2.20 -7.05 8.93
CA PHE A 44 -1.25 -6.65 7.92
C PHE A 44 -1.01 -5.14 7.94
N LEU A 45 -2.06 -4.30 7.95
CA LEU A 45 -1.91 -2.84 8.01
C LEU A 45 -1.06 -2.39 9.21
N ARG A 46 -1.26 -2.99 10.39
CA ARG A 46 -0.46 -2.68 11.59
C ARG A 46 0.98 -3.17 11.51
N SER A 47 1.26 -4.17 10.68
CA SER A 47 2.58 -4.78 10.53
C SER A 47 3.46 -4.14 9.45
N ILE A 48 2.92 -3.27 8.58
CA ILE A 48 3.65 -2.73 7.42
C ILE A 48 4.94 -2.05 7.84
N ASP A 49 4.91 -1.25 8.91
CA ASP A 49 6.10 -0.54 9.39
C ASP A 49 7.18 -1.51 9.88
N GLN A 50 6.81 -2.61 10.54
CA GLN A 50 7.74 -3.66 10.98
C GLN A 50 8.38 -4.36 9.77
N LEU A 51 7.61 -4.64 8.72
CA LEU A 51 8.14 -5.18 7.47
C LEU A 51 9.14 -4.23 6.83
N HIS A 52 8.81 -2.93 6.76
CA HIS A 52 9.72 -1.90 6.26
C HIS A 52 11.01 -1.78 7.08
N ASP A 53 10.93 -1.87 8.40
CA ASP A 53 12.10 -1.86 9.27
C ASP A 53 12.97 -3.10 9.06
N SER A 54 12.38 -4.29 8.90
CA SER A 54 13.13 -5.51 8.62
C SER A 54 13.89 -5.43 7.29
N ASN A 55 13.27 -4.85 6.26
CA ASN A 55 13.88 -4.63 4.94
C ASN A 55 15.04 -3.63 4.99
N ARG A 56 15.11 -2.76 6.01
CA ARG A 56 16.17 -1.76 6.16
C ARG A 56 17.55 -2.38 6.37
N TYR A 57 17.61 -3.60 6.88
CA TYR A 57 18.86 -4.36 7.00
C TYR A 57 19.46 -4.68 5.62
N SER A 58 18.63 -5.12 4.66
CA SER A 58 19.05 -5.39 3.29
C SER A 58 19.11 -4.12 2.42
N PHE A 59 18.29 -3.12 2.73
CA PHE A 59 18.16 -1.87 1.98
C PHE A 59 18.37 -0.65 2.89
N PRO A 60 19.62 -0.35 3.30
CA PRO A 60 19.91 0.69 4.29
C PRO A 60 19.56 2.11 3.85
N LYS A 61 19.47 2.35 2.53
CA LYS A 61 19.05 3.64 1.96
C LYS A 61 17.54 3.75 1.72
N MET A 62 16.77 2.74 2.13
CA MET A 62 15.32 2.74 1.93
C MET A 62 14.67 3.83 2.79
N ASN A 63 13.95 4.73 2.12
CA ASN A 63 13.15 5.77 2.75
C ASN A 63 11.67 5.34 2.75
N SER A 64 11.30 4.50 3.71
CA SER A 64 9.96 3.92 3.80
C SER A 64 8.93 4.95 4.30
N PRO A 65 7.68 4.89 3.79
CA PRO A 65 6.57 5.57 4.44
C PRO A 65 6.23 4.92 5.79
N VAL A 66 5.46 5.65 6.60
CA VAL A 66 4.93 5.23 7.90
C VAL A 66 3.43 5.02 7.78
N PHE A 67 2.94 3.94 8.37
CA PHE A 67 1.54 3.55 8.40
C PHE A 67 1.05 3.40 9.83
N HIS A 68 0.07 4.21 10.22
CA HIS A 68 -0.49 4.17 11.56
C HIS A 68 -2.01 4.02 11.54
N VAL A 69 -2.50 2.92 12.13
CA VAL A 69 -3.93 2.68 12.31
C VAL A 69 -4.38 3.29 13.62
N THR A 70 -5.38 4.18 13.58
CA THR A 70 -5.91 4.89 14.76
C THR A 70 -7.28 4.39 15.20
N GLU A 71 -8.16 4.10 14.25
CA GLU A 71 -9.52 3.62 14.52
C GLU A 71 -9.83 2.37 13.71
N GLU A 72 -10.58 1.47 14.31
CA GLU A 72 -11.07 0.24 13.68
C GLU A 72 -12.45 -0.09 14.23
N ASP A 73 -13.39 -0.35 13.33
CA ASP A 73 -14.74 -0.83 13.64
C ASP A 73 -15.20 -1.89 12.63
N GLU A 74 -16.48 -2.23 12.66
CA GLU A 74 -17.11 -3.17 11.73
C GLU A 74 -17.20 -2.65 10.28
N ASN A 75 -17.07 -1.34 10.08
CA ASN A 75 -17.19 -0.69 8.78
C ASN A 75 -15.83 -0.45 8.11
N GLY A 76 -14.73 -0.41 8.87
CA GLY A 76 -13.41 -0.29 8.30
C GLY A 76 -12.32 0.15 9.27
N VAL A 77 -11.28 0.77 8.70
CA VAL A 77 -10.06 1.18 9.41
C VAL A 77 -9.68 2.59 8.97
N ILE A 78 -9.33 3.45 9.94
CA ILE A 78 -8.68 4.73 9.67
C ILE A 78 -7.17 4.54 9.69
N LEU A 79 -6.55 4.76 8.53
CA LEU A 79 -5.13 4.59 8.29
C LEU A 79 -4.47 5.93 7.97
N HIS A 80 -3.58 6.38 8.85
CA HIS A 80 -2.73 7.52 8.61
C HIS A 80 -1.50 7.08 7.82
N TYR A 81 -1.35 7.63 6.62
CA TYR A 81 -0.20 7.44 5.76
C TYR A 81 0.69 8.69 5.76
N LYS A 82 1.95 8.54 6.15
CA LYS A 82 2.93 9.62 6.14
C LYS A 82 4.16 9.23 5.34
N SER A 83 4.54 10.07 4.39
CA SER A 83 5.71 9.83 3.54
C SER A 83 6.48 11.11 3.30
N LYS A 84 7.81 11.00 3.17
CA LYS A 84 8.65 12.10 2.67
C LYS A 84 8.56 12.24 1.15
N ARG A 85 7.96 11.27 0.45
CA ARG A 85 7.86 11.25 -1.01
C ARG A 85 6.49 11.80 -1.44
N ARG A 86 6.49 12.85 -2.27
CA ARG A 86 5.25 13.48 -2.80
C ARG A 86 4.74 12.77 -4.06
N GLY A 87 3.42 12.73 -4.24
CA GLY A 87 2.77 12.08 -5.38
C GLY A 87 2.66 10.55 -5.29
N TRP A 88 2.95 9.94 -4.14
CA TRP A 88 2.92 8.48 -3.94
C TRP A 88 1.62 7.96 -3.32
N THR A 89 0.64 8.84 -3.07
CA THR A 89 -0.63 8.46 -2.43
C THR A 89 -1.39 7.44 -3.28
N ALA A 90 -1.64 7.73 -4.56
CA ALA A 90 -2.32 6.82 -5.48
C ALA A 90 -1.57 5.48 -5.64
N PHE A 91 -0.24 5.51 -5.68
CA PHE A 91 0.58 4.30 -5.70
C PHE A 91 0.38 3.44 -4.44
N THR A 92 0.36 4.08 -3.27
CA THR A 92 0.12 3.40 -2.00
C THR A 92 -1.29 2.80 -1.95
N ILE A 93 -2.30 3.50 -2.45
CA ILE A 93 -3.67 2.97 -2.61
C ILE A 93 -3.67 1.70 -3.47
N GLY A 94 -2.93 1.72 -4.59
CA GLY A 94 -2.77 0.56 -5.47
C GLY A 94 -2.17 -0.64 -4.75
N ILE A 95 -1.12 -0.43 -3.96
CA ILE A 95 -0.49 -1.47 -3.13
C ILE A 95 -1.50 -2.06 -2.14
N LEU A 96 -2.21 -1.20 -1.39
CA LEU A 96 -3.16 -1.65 -0.36
C LEU A 96 -4.29 -2.49 -0.96
N LYS A 97 -4.89 -2.03 -2.07
CA LYS A 97 -5.95 -2.76 -2.79
C LYS A 97 -5.47 -4.11 -3.29
N GLU A 98 -4.29 -4.18 -3.92
CA GLU A 98 -3.79 -5.45 -4.44
C GLU A 98 -3.38 -6.41 -3.32
N CYS A 99 -2.78 -5.92 -2.23
CA CYS A 99 -2.48 -6.74 -1.05
C CYS A 99 -3.75 -7.32 -0.43
N ALA A 100 -4.81 -6.52 -0.25
CA ALA A 100 -6.09 -6.98 0.29
C ALA A 100 -6.67 -8.14 -0.53
N ILE A 101 -6.70 -7.99 -1.86
CA ILE A 101 -7.24 -9.01 -2.76
C ILE A 101 -6.33 -10.24 -2.82
N LYS A 102 -5.03 -10.07 -3.09
CA LYS A 102 -4.10 -11.19 -3.35
C LYS A 102 -3.75 -11.99 -2.10
N LEU A 103 -3.59 -11.32 -0.97
CA LEU A 103 -3.13 -11.96 0.26
C LEU A 103 -4.29 -12.41 1.14
N PHE A 104 -5.37 -11.61 1.19
CA PHE A 104 -6.47 -11.81 2.14
C PHE A 104 -7.81 -12.13 1.47
N ASN A 105 -7.92 -12.06 0.14
CA ASN A 105 -9.18 -12.23 -0.60
C ASN A 105 -10.29 -11.29 -0.10
N VAL A 106 -9.92 -10.03 0.20
CA VAL A 106 -10.83 -8.97 0.63
C VAL A 106 -10.82 -7.87 -0.42
N ASP A 107 -12.02 -7.44 -0.84
CA ASP A 107 -12.17 -6.23 -1.65
C ASP A 107 -12.34 -5.02 -0.73
N ILE A 108 -11.61 -3.94 -1.00
CA ILE A 108 -11.58 -2.75 -0.15
C ILE A 108 -11.84 -1.49 -0.97
N ILE A 109 -12.54 -0.55 -0.36
CA ILE A 109 -12.69 0.81 -0.86
C ILE A 109 -11.78 1.69 -0.02
N VAL A 110 -10.95 2.49 -0.68
CA VAL A 110 -10.06 3.44 -0.02
C VAL A 110 -10.52 4.84 -0.37
N THR A 111 -10.82 5.64 0.65
CA THR A 111 -11.25 7.03 0.51
C THR A 111 -10.31 7.92 1.30
N ILE A 112 -9.85 9.00 0.67
CA ILE A 112 -9.00 10.00 1.34
C ILE A 112 -9.93 10.90 2.15
N GLN A 113 -9.79 10.87 3.48
CA GLN A 113 -10.57 11.72 4.38
C GLN A 113 -9.94 13.10 4.59
N ALA A 114 -8.60 13.15 4.64
CA ALA A 114 -7.82 14.37 4.75
C ALA A 114 -6.53 14.20 3.94
N ASP A 115 -6.14 15.24 3.22
CA ASP A 115 -4.86 15.31 2.52
C ASP A 115 -4.11 16.56 3.02
N GLU A 116 -3.03 16.33 3.76
CA GLU A 116 -2.15 17.39 4.27
C GLU A 116 -0.87 17.50 3.43
N SER A 117 -0.89 17.04 2.18
CA SER A 117 0.24 17.25 1.28
C SER A 117 0.46 18.75 1.03
N SER A 118 1.64 19.23 1.40
CA SER A 118 2.06 20.61 1.15
C SER A 118 2.33 20.80 -0.35
N ASP A 119 1.64 21.74 -1.00
CA ASP A 119 1.79 22.09 -2.42
C ASP A 119 3.09 22.87 -2.77
N GLU A 120 4.04 23.04 -1.83
CA GLU A 120 5.28 23.84 -2.04
C GLU A 120 6.50 23.04 -2.51
#